data_AF-A0A2N1ND91-F1
#
_entry.id   AF-A0A2N1ND91-F1
#
_cell.length_a   1.000
_cell.length_b   1.000
_cell.length_c   1.000
_cell.angle_alpha   90.00
_cell.angle_beta   90.00
_cell.angle_gamma   90.00
#
_symmetry.space_group_name_H-M   'P 1'
#
loop_
_entity.id
_entity.type
_entity.pdbx_description
1 polymer ?
#
loop_
_entity_poly.entity_id
_entity_poly.type
_entity_poly.pdbx_seq_one_letter_code
_entity_poly.pdbx_strand_id
1 'polypeptide(L)'
;MIANDMLVLLTASFEVEIDQLFNNIEKADAKWAAFYRQKWIIASLNKHMSKIDNETWVTSPNNTNTAEAAHALAIVVVKILKIVTAILQGHKLDKERFNSIHVHQKYNMPNRGRDRKLIAHNVLSNKRQANARVKKLNNTNKSVLTKRKQNRASSNEDKCNNNGNDKENNVTKSLSKSDELEYQERTLALKERELDFLREREAKVRIMELSNIEKERELS
;
A
#
# COMPACT_ATOMS: atom_id res chain seq x y z
N MET A 1 -3.57 34.08 -2.63
CA MET A 1 -3.99 33.99 -4.03
C MET A 1 -4.33 32.54 -4.39
N ILE A 2 -3.32 31.66 -4.45
CA ILE A 2 -3.43 30.28 -4.97
C ILE A 2 -4.54 29.42 -4.35
N ALA A 3 -4.81 29.52 -3.04
CA ALA A 3 -5.84 28.69 -2.39
C ALA A 3 -7.28 29.02 -2.84
N ASN A 4 -7.55 30.29 -3.13
CA ASN A 4 -8.87 30.71 -3.60
C ASN A 4 -9.06 30.30 -5.06
N ASP A 5 -7.99 30.44 -5.86
CA ASP A 5 -7.98 30.05 -7.27
C ASP A 5 -8.17 28.54 -7.45
N MET A 6 -7.57 27.72 -6.57
CA MET A 6 -7.81 26.27 -6.54
C MET A 6 -9.25 25.91 -6.18
N LEU A 7 -9.87 26.63 -5.24
CA LEU A 7 -11.27 26.39 -4.89
C LEU A 7 -12.20 26.70 -6.06
N VAL A 8 -11.91 27.79 -6.78
CA VAL A 8 -12.64 28.17 -8.01
C VAL A 8 -12.45 27.12 -9.11
N LEU A 9 -11.25 26.57 -9.28
CA LEU A 9 -10.99 25.50 -10.25
C LEU A 9 -11.84 24.24 -9.98
N LEU A 10 -11.98 23.86 -8.70
CA LEU A 10 -12.76 22.67 -8.30
C LEU A 10 -14.27 22.87 -8.41
N THR A 11 -14.74 24.12 -8.29
CA THR A 11 -16.18 24.46 -8.29
C THR A 11 -16.70 24.97 -9.63
N ALA A 12 -15.81 25.31 -10.56
CA ALA A 12 -16.16 25.75 -11.91
C ALA A 12 -17.05 24.71 -12.61
N SER A 13 -18.15 25.20 -13.18
CA SER A 13 -19.19 24.37 -13.78
C SER A 13 -19.02 24.21 -15.30
N PHE A 14 -18.19 25.04 -15.91
CA PHE A 14 -17.97 25.07 -17.36
C PHE A 14 -16.49 25.18 -17.73
N GLU A 15 -16.17 24.62 -18.90
CA GLU A 15 -14.80 24.64 -19.44
C GLU A 15 -14.27 26.06 -19.69
N VAL A 16 -15.16 26.95 -20.12
CA VAL A 16 -14.84 28.37 -20.37
C VAL A 16 -14.37 29.10 -19.11
N GLU A 17 -14.96 28.79 -17.94
CA GLU A 17 -14.58 29.40 -16.66
C GLU A 17 -13.19 28.94 -16.22
N ILE A 18 -12.87 27.66 -16.48
CA ILE A 18 -11.57 27.07 -16.17
C ILE A 18 -10.48 27.69 -17.05
N ASP A 19 -10.72 27.85 -18.34
CA ASP A 19 -9.77 28.50 -19.25
C ASP A 19 -9.52 29.97 -18.89
N GLN A 20 -10.57 30.71 -18.53
CA GLN A 20 -10.44 32.08 -18.04
C GLN A 20 -9.61 32.16 -16.74
N LEU A 21 -9.82 31.20 -15.82
CA LEU A 21 -9.05 31.10 -14.59
C LEU A 21 -7.56 30.86 -14.90
N PHE A 22 -7.24 29.92 -15.78
CA PHE A 22 -5.85 29.65 -16.17
C PHE A 22 -5.20 30.85 -16.85
N ASN A 23 -5.92 31.57 -17.71
CA ASN A 23 -5.41 32.78 -18.36
C ASN A 23 -5.11 33.91 -17.35
N ASN A 24 -5.85 33.95 -16.24
CA ASN A 24 -5.60 34.91 -15.15
C ASN A 24 -4.41 34.48 -14.29
N ILE A 25 -4.29 33.19 -13.97
CA ILE A 25 -3.18 32.65 -13.17
C ILE A 25 -1.86 32.69 -13.95
N GLU A 26 -1.88 32.44 -15.26
CA GLU A 26 -0.70 32.48 -16.12
C GLU A 26 -0.01 33.85 -16.10
N LYS A 27 -0.78 34.93 -15.91
CA LYS A 27 -0.25 36.30 -15.72
C LYS A 27 0.49 36.48 -14.39
N ALA A 28 0.18 35.68 -13.37
CA ALA A 28 0.77 35.76 -12.04
C ALA A 28 1.86 34.71 -11.81
N ASP A 29 1.64 33.46 -12.24
CA ASP A 29 2.56 32.34 -12.12
C ASP A 29 2.41 31.37 -13.31
N ALA A 30 3.22 31.62 -14.34
CA ALA A 30 3.25 30.83 -15.56
C ALA A 30 3.69 29.37 -15.33
N LYS A 31 4.53 29.09 -14.32
CA LYS A 31 4.98 27.71 -14.03
C LYS A 31 3.85 26.89 -13.45
N TRP A 32 3.09 27.48 -12.54
CA TRP A 32 1.90 26.84 -11.96
C TRP A 32 0.86 26.55 -13.05
N ALA A 33 0.57 27.54 -13.90
CA ALA A 33 -0.38 27.38 -15.00
C ALA A 33 0.06 26.28 -15.97
N ALA A 34 1.33 26.24 -16.37
CA ALA A 34 1.84 25.22 -17.29
C ALA A 34 1.77 23.79 -16.72
N PHE A 35 2.04 23.64 -15.42
CA PHE A 35 1.93 22.34 -14.75
C PHE A 35 0.48 21.88 -14.70
N TYR A 36 -0.43 22.69 -14.15
CA TYR A 36 -1.81 22.30 -13.94
C TYR A 36 -2.64 22.27 -15.23
N ARG A 37 -2.22 22.95 -16.31
CA ARG A 37 -2.91 22.93 -17.62
C ARG A 37 -2.77 21.58 -18.36
N GLN A 38 -1.99 20.64 -17.84
CA GLN A 38 -1.89 19.30 -18.42
C GLN A 38 -3.25 18.61 -18.41
N LYS A 39 -3.67 18.08 -19.57
CA LYS A 39 -5.03 17.54 -19.79
C LYS A 39 -5.47 16.54 -18.72
N TRP A 40 -4.56 15.66 -18.32
CA TRP A 40 -4.84 14.61 -17.33
C TRP A 40 -4.89 15.15 -15.89
N ILE A 41 -4.19 16.25 -15.59
CA ILE A 41 -4.26 16.95 -14.30
C ILE A 41 -5.58 17.72 -14.19
N ILE A 42 -5.95 18.51 -15.21
CA ILE A 42 -7.23 19.24 -15.17
C ILE A 42 -8.38 18.24 -15.12
N ALA A 43 -8.33 17.18 -15.92
CA ALA A 43 -9.35 16.14 -15.91
C ALA A 43 -9.54 15.55 -14.51
N SER A 44 -8.47 15.29 -13.75
CA SER A 44 -8.57 14.74 -12.38
C SER A 44 -9.09 15.74 -11.34
N LEU A 45 -8.93 17.04 -11.59
CA LEU A 45 -9.37 18.10 -10.68
C LEU A 45 -10.82 18.52 -10.93
N ASN A 46 -11.28 18.54 -12.18
CA ASN A 46 -12.62 18.98 -12.52
C ASN A 46 -13.36 17.98 -13.43
N LYS A 47 -14.55 17.56 -12.98
CA LYS A 47 -15.38 16.59 -13.70
C LYS A 47 -15.74 17.02 -15.11
N HIS A 48 -15.98 18.32 -15.33
CA HIS A 48 -16.39 18.85 -16.63
C HIS A 48 -15.29 18.74 -17.68
N MET A 49 -14.03 18.69 -17.22
CA MET A 49 -12.85 18.51 -18.06
C MET A 49 -12.54 17.05 -18.38
N SER A 50 -12.96 16.15 -17.48
CA SER A 50 -12.76 14.72 -17.65
C SER A 50 -13.62 14.11 -18.76
N LYS A 51 -14.76 14.75 -19.10
CA LYS A 51 -15.82 14.23 -19.98
C LYS A 51 -16.33 12.83 -19.58
N ILE A 52 -16.05 12.42 -18.34
CA ILE A 52 -16.53 11.17 -17.74
C ILE A 52 -17.90 11.42 -17.11
N ASP A 53 -18.77 10.42 -17.20
CA ASP A 53 -20.09 10.47 -16.59
C ASP A 53 -20.00 10.69 -15.06
N ASN A 54 -20.93 11.47 -14.51
CA ASN A 54 -20.87 11.92 -13.12
C ASN A 54 -20.91 10.76 -12.12
N GLU A 55 -21.69 9.72 -12.40
CA GLU A 55 -21.75 8.53 -11.54
C GLU A 55 -20.40 7.79 -11.57
N THR A 56 -19.87 7.60 -12.78
CA THR A 56 -18.56 6.96 -13.00
C THR A 56 -17.43 7.75 -12.34
N TRP A 57 -17.45 9.09 -12.41
CA TRP A 57 -16.43 9.98 -11.83
C TRP A 57 -16.38 9.88 -10.30
N VAL A 58 -17.55 9.85 -9.65
CA VAL A 58 -17.66 9.74 -8.19
C VAL A 58 -17.29 8.34 -7.70
N THR A 59 -17.68 7.29 -8.44
CA THR A 59 -17.38 5.89 -8.08
C THR A 59 -15.97 5.45 -8.44
N SER A 60 -15.24 6.23 -9.22
CA SER A 60 -13.89 5.86 -9.67
C SER A 60 -12.93 5.82 -8.48
N PRO A 61 -12.29 4.67 -8.19
CA PRO A 61 -11.42 4.48 -7.04
C PRO A 61 -10.11 5.28 -7.10
N ASN A 62 -9.87 5.99 -8.21
CA ASN A 62 -8.70 6.83 -8.43
C ASN A 62 -8.97 8.33 -8.20
N ASN A 63 -10.05 8.70 -7.50
CA ASN A 63 -10.15 10.06 -6.99
C ASN A 63 -9.18 10.25 -5.82
N THR A 64 -8.54 11.42 -5.76
CA THR A 64 -7.53 11.81 -4.77
C THR A 64 -7.94 11.47 -3.32
N ASN A 65 -9.24 11.48 -3.02
CA ASN A 65 -9.80 11.12 -1.72
C ASN A 65 -9.51 9.68 -1.28
N THR A 66 -9.51 8.70 -2.19
CA THR A 66 -9.24 7.29 -1.82
C THR A 66 -7.77 7.07 -1.48
N ALA A 67 -6.88 7.71 -2.25
CA ALA A 67 -5.44 7.69 -1.99
C ALA A 67 -5.08 8.46 -0.71
N GLU A 68 -5.67 9.63 -0.49
CA GLU A 68 -5.48 10.43 0.73
C GLU A 68 -6.06 9.73 1.97
N ALA A 69 -7.23 9.09 1.87
CA ALA A 69 -7.81 8.32 2.97
C ALA A 69 -6.94 7.10 3.32
N ALA A 70 -6.41 6.40 2.32
CA ALA A 70 -5.45 5.31 2.53
C ALA A 70 -4.16 5.82 3.21
N HIS A 71 -3.66 6.99 2.80
CA HIS A 71 -2.48 7.63 3.40
C HIS A 71 -2.75 8.08 4.85
N ALA A 72 -3.91 8.67 5.13
CA ALA A 72 -4.33 9.09 6.47
C ALA A 72 -4.50 7.87 7.41
N LEU A 73 -5.10 6.79 6.93
CA LEU A 73 -5.22 5.54 7.68
C LEU A 73 -3.85 4.91 7.96
N ALA A 74 -2.91 4.96 7.01
CA ALA A 74 -1.55 4.47 7.19
C ALA A 74 -0.76 5.30 8.23
N ILE A 75 -0.94 6.63 8.24
CA ILE A 75 -0.32 7.54 9.22
C ILE A 75 -0.88 7.34 10.63
N VAL A 76 -2.19 7.13 10.78
CA VAL A 76 -2.83 6.90 12.09
C VAL A 76 -2.40 5.57 12.71
N VAL A 77 -2.10 4.56 11.89
CA VAL A 77 -1.75 3.21 12.36
C VAL A 77 -0.25 3.04 12.62
N VAL A 78 0.65 3.74 11.91
CA VAL A 78 2.09 3.57 12.08
C VAL A 78 2.82 4.90 11.88
N LYS A 79 3.61 5.30 12.89
CA LYS A 79 4.54 6.45 12.85
C LYS A 79 5.14 6.65 11.45
N ILE A 80 4.83 7.80 10.85
CA ILE A 80 5.31 8.38 9.58
C ILE A 80 6.33 7.47 8.87
N LEU A 81 5.85 6.63 7.97
CA LEU A 81 6.68 5.85 7.07
C LEU A 81 6.98 6.66 5.80
N LYS A 82 8.23 6.56 5.32
CA LYS A 82 8.58 7.01 3.96
C LYS A 82 7.64 6.31 2.97
N ILE A 83 7.13 7.04 1.98
CA ILE A 83 6.10 6.60 1.00
C ILE A 83 6.29 5.16 0.51
N VAL A 84 7.52 4.76 0.21
CA VAL A 84 7.87 3.39 -0.24
C VAL A 84 7.42 2.33 0.76
N THR A 85 7.63 2.57 2.05
CA THR A 85 7.26 1.59 3.08
C THR A 85 5.75 1.56 3.33
N ALA A 86 5.05 2.68 3.14
CA ALA A 86 3.59 2.72 3.16
C ALA A 86 2.99 1.91 2.00
N ILE A 87 3.56 2.03 0.78
CA ILE A 87 3.15 1.23 -0.39
C ILE A 87 3.36 -0.27 -0.14
N LEU A 88 4.53 -0.65 0.36
CA LEU A 88 4.84 -2.05 0.68
C LEU A 88 3.90 -2.64 1.75
N GLN A 89 3.56 -1.84 2.77
CA GLN A 89 2.62 -2.26 3.80
C GLN A 89 1.18 -2.34 3.30
N GLY A 90 0.75 -1.40 2.45
CA GLY A 90 -0.55 -1.42 1.78
C GLY A 90 -0.71 -2.71 0.96
N HIS A 91 0.28 -3.03 0.12
CA HIS A 91 0.26 -4.25 -0.69
C HIS A 91 0.15 -5.53 0.16
N LYS A 92 0.80 -5.57 1.33
CA LYS A 92 0.69 -6.69 2.27
C LYS A 92 -0.73 -6.82 2.83
N LEU A 93 -1.33 -5.71 3.25
CA LEU A 93 -2.70 -5.70 3.77
C LEU A 93 -3.73 -6.07 2.71
N ASP A 94 -3.55 -5.59 1.48
CA ASP A 94 -4.41 -5.91 0.35
C ASP A 94 -4.37 -7.40 0.05
N LYS A 95 -3.17 -8.02 0.01
CA LYS A 95 -3.01 -9.47 -0.17
C LYS A 95 -3.73 -10.27 0.92
N GLU A 96 -3.63 -9.85 2.18
CA GLU A 96 -4.35 -10.48 3.29
C GLU A 96 -5.87 -10.34 3.15
N ARG A 97 -6.36 -9.17 2.73
CA ARG A 97 -7.79 -8.93 2.47
C ARG A 97 -8.32 -9.76 1.30
N PHE A 98 -7.62 -9.80 0.18
CA PHE A 98 -8.02 -10.61 -0.99
C PHE A 98 -8.09 -12.09 -0.64
N ASN A 99 -7.10 -12.61 0.07
CA ASN A 99 -7.13 -14.00 0.54
C ASN A 99 -8.33 -14.26 1.46
N SER A 100 -8.63 -13.32 2.37
CA SER A 100 -9.79 -13.46 3.25
C SER A 100 -11.11 -13.44 2.48
N ILE A 101 -11.25 -12.56 1.49
CA ILE A 101 -12.45 -12.47 0.64
C ILE A 101 -12.60 -13.78 -0.14
N HIS A 102 -11.52 -14.28 -0.74
CA HIS A 102 -11.51 -15.53 -1.48
C HIS A 102 -11.93 -16.71 -0.60
N VAL A 103 -11.39 -16.82 0.62
CA VAL A 103 -11.75 -17.88 1.57
C VAL A 103 -13.22 -17.77 1.99
N HIS A 104 -13.70 -16.55 2.25
CA HIS A 104 -15.11 -16.33 2.58
C HIS A 104 -16.03 -16.75 1.43
N GLN A 105 -15.73 -16.34 0.19
CA GLN A 105 -16.52 -16.69 -0.99
C GLN A 105 -16.52 -18.20 -1.26
N LYS A 106 -15.36 -18.85 -1.10
CA LYS A 106 -15.19 -20.29 -1.40
C LYS A 106 -15.78 -21.20 -0.32
N TYR A 107 -15.68 -20.82 0.95
CA TYR A 107 -16.02 -21.70 2.07
C TYR A 107 -17.14 -21.17 2.97
N ASN A 108 -17.72 -20.01 2.64
CA ASN A 108 -18.72 -19.29 3.44
C ASN A 108 -18.31 -19.09 4.92
N MET A 109 -17.01 -18.94 5.16
CA MET A 109 -16.44 -18.77 6.49
C MET A 109 -16.32 -17.27 6.79
N PRO A 110 -17.08 -16.73 7.77
CA PRO A 110 -17.00 -15.33 8.16
C PRO A 110 -15.59 -14.98 8.61
N ASN A 111 -15.04 -13.86 8.16
CA ASN A 111 -13.80 -13.29 8.70
C ASN A 111 -14.06 -12.65 10.07
N ARG A 112 -14.67 -13.39 10.99
CA ARG A 112 -14.68 -13.02 12.41
C ARG A 112 -13.34 -13.42 12.96
N GLY A 113 -12.41 -12.47 12.94
CA GLY A 113 -11.21 -12.55 13.76
C GLY A 113 -11.63 -12.84 15.19
N ARG A 114 -11.44 -14.07 15.66
CA ARG A 114 -11.34 -14.31 17.10
C ARG A 114 -10.23 -13.38 17.56
N ASP A 115 -10.57 -12.48 18.46
CA ASP A 115 -9.69 -11.47 19.00
C ASP A 115 -8.38 -12.14 19.41
N ARG A 116 -7.32 -11.97 18.59
CA ARG A 116 -6.02 -12.60 18.86
C ARG A 116 -5.48 -12.15 20.22
N LYS A 117 -5.91 -10.97 20.68
CA LYS A 117 -5.66 -10.49 22.05
C LYS A 117 -6.23 -11.43 23.11
N LEU A 118 -7.45 -11.96 22.96
CA LEU A 118 -8.02 -12.91 23.92
C LEU A 118 -7.21 -14.22 23.98
N ILE A 119 -6.77 -14.74 22.83
CA ILE A 119 -5.93 -15.95 22.77
C ILE A 119 -4.55 -15.67 23.38
N ALA A 120 -3.90 -14.56 23.02
CA ALA A 120 -2.61 -14.17 23.58
C ALA A 120 -2.68 -13.91 25.09
N HIS A 121 -3.76 -13.29 25.56
CA HIS A 121 -4.01 -13.02 26.97
C HIS A 121 -4.24 -14.34 27.75
N ASN A 122 -4.95 -15.31 27.16
CA ASN A 122 -5.12 -16.64 27.74
C ASN A 122 -3.81 -17.44 27.76
N VAL A 123 -2.98 -17.39 26.71
CA VAL A 123 -1.67 -18.06 26.68
C VAL A 123 -0.73 -17.47 27.75
N LEU A 124 -0.67 -16.14 27.88
CA LEU A 124 0.14 -15.47 28.90
C LEU A 124 -0.39 -15.75 30.32
N SER A 125 -1.71 -15.72 30.52
CA SER A 125 -2.35 -16.06 31.79
C SER A 125 -2.06 -17.51 32.21
N ASN A 126 -2.19 -18.47 31.28
CA ASN A 126 -1.88 -19.88 31.52
C ASN A 126 -0.38 -20.08 31.85
N LYS A 127 0.53 -19.37 31.16
CA LYS A 127 1.97 -19.40 31.47
C LYS A 127 2.27 -18.85 32.86
N ARG A 128 1.60 -17.76 33.27
CA ARG A 128 1.73 -17.18 34.63
C ARG A 128 1.19 -18.15 35.70
N GLN A 129 0.05 -18.80 35.46
CA GLN A 129 -0.50 -19.79 36.40
C GLN A 129 0.38 -21.03 36.52
N ALA A 130 0.93 -21.53 35.40
CA ALA A 130 1.87 -22.66 35.42
C ALA A 130 3.11 -22.32 36.27
N ASN A 131 3.71 -21.14 36.07
CA ASN A 131 4.86 -20.68 36.84
C ASN A 131 4.55 -20.46 38.34
N ALA A 132 3.34 -20.00 38.67
CA ALA A 132 2.90 -19.86 40.06
C ALA A 132 2.71 -21.23 40.73
N ARG A 133 2.20 -22.23 40.02
CA ARG A 133 2.08 -23.62 40.51
C ARG A 133 3.45 -24.26 40.74
N VAL A 134 4.41 -24.06 39.83
CA VAL A 134 5.80 -24.53 40.00
C VAL A 134 6.46 -23.88 41.22
N LYS A 135 6.29 -22.57 41.42
CA LYS A 135 6.80 -21.88 42.62
C LYS A 135 6.14 -22.36 43.91
N LYS A 136 4.84 -22.66 43.88
CA LYS A 136 4.10 -23.19 45.03
C LYS A 136 4.56 -24.60 45.39
N LEU A 137 4.80 -25.45 44.39
CA LEU A 137 5.34 -26.81 44.56
C LEU A 137 6.77 -26.81 45.13
N ASN A 138 7.61 -25.87 44.67
CA ASN A 138 8.99 -25.72 45.13
C ASN A 138 9.08 -25.18 46.56
N ASN A 139 8.06 -24.47 47.06
CA ASN A 139 7.99 -24.01 48.44
C ASN A 139 7.40 -25.07 49.39
N THR A 140 6.48 -25.93 48.93
CA THR A 140 5.98 -27.06 49.74
C THR A 140 7.01 -28.16 49.93
N ASN A 141 8.00 -28.27 49.04
CA ASN A 141 9.10 -29.23 49.19
C ASN A 141 10.24 -28.73 50.11
N LYS A 142 10.14 -27.53 50.69
CA LYS A 142 11.16 -26.96 51.60
C LYS A 142 10.80 -27.02 53.08
N SER A 143 9.60 -27.46 53.47
CA SER A 143 9.20 -27.42 54.89
C SER A 143 9.41 -28.72 55.66
N VAL A 144 10.05 -29.75 55.11
CA VAL A 144 10.37 -30.98 55.87
C VAL A 144 11.77 -31.49 55.55
N LEU A 145 12.81 -30.81 56.06
CA LEU A 145 13.86 -31.46 56.86
C LEU A 145 14.78 -30.41 57.52
N THR A 146 14.90 -30.60 58.83
CA THR A 146 15.70 -29.96 59.88
C THR A 146 17.13 -29.48 59.57
N LYS A 147 17.40 -28.24 60.03
CA LYS A 147 18.62 -27.66 60.63
C LYS A 147 19.93 -28.46 60.58
N ARG A 148 21.00 -27.88 59.97
CA ARG A 148 22.36 -27.85 60.54
C ARG A 148 23.20 -26.69 59.96
N LYS A 149 23.79 -25.90 60.86
CA LYS A 149 24.69 -24.76 60.63
C LYS A 149 26.13 -25.25 60.49
N GLN A 150 26.92 -24.71 59.55
CA GLN A 150 28.35 -24.38 59.72
C GLN A 150 28.92 -23.61 58.51
N ASN A 151 29.81 -22.66 58.80
CA ASN A 151 30.47 -21.71 57.90
C ASN A 151 31.67 -22.36 57.19
N ARG A 152 31.95 -21.97 55.93
CA ARG A 152 33.32 -21.67 55.44
C ARG A 152 33.30 -21.04 54.05
N ALA A 153 34.02 -19.93 53.89
CA ALA A 153 34.34 -19.34 52.60
C ALA A 153 35.46 -20.14 51.91
N SER A 154 35.37 -20.32 50.59
CA SER A 154 36.52 -20.24 49.69
C SER A 154 36.03 -20.00 48.26
N SER A 155 36.51 -18.92 47.69
CA SER A 155 36.55 -18.61 46.27
C SER A 155 37.08 -19.78 45.44
N ASN A 156 36.50 -20.01 44.27
CA ASN A 156 37.24 -20.37 43.06
C ASN A 156 36.53 -19.71 41.88
N GLU A 157 37.26 -18.81 41.23
CA GLU A 157 36.98 -18.29 39.91
C GLU A 157 37.12 -19.44 38.90
N ASP A 158 36.21 -19.54 37.94
CA ASP A 158 36.52 -20.04 36.61
C ASP A 158 35.70 -19.25 35.58
N LYS A 159 36.43 -18.47 34.77
CA LYS A 159 35.96 -17.72 33.62
C LYS A 159 35.59 -18.69 32.49
N CYS A 160 34.45 -18.44 31.84
CA CYS A 160 34.29 -18.77 30.42
C CYS A 160 33.38 -17.73 29.74
N ASN A 161 33.98 -17.02 28.79
CA ASN A 161 33.35 -16.06 27.90
C ASN A 161 32.39 -16.76 26.93
N ASN A 162 31.28 -16.12 26.58
CA ASN A 162 30.66 -16.30 25.27
C ASN A 162 30.31 -14.93 24.69
N ASN A 163 31.16 -14.49 23.76
CA ASN A 163 30.85 -13.46 22.78
C ASN A 163 29.68 -13.93 21.90
N GLY A 164 28.69 -13.06 21.73
CA GLY A 164 27.52 -13.31 20.89
C GLY A 164 27.01 -12.05 20.20
N ASN A 165 27.92 -11.33 19.53
CA ASN A 165 27.73 -10.38 18.43
C ASN A 165 26.39 -9.62 18.36
N ASP A 166 26.43 -8.35 18.80
CA ASP A 166 25.62 -7.28 18.21
C ASP A 166 26.03 -7.12 16.73
N LYS A 167 25.34 -7.84 15.84
CA LYS A 167 25.33 -7.50 14.41
C LYS A 167 24.23 -6.50 14.18
N GLU A 168 24.63 -5.22 14.19
CA GLU A 168 23.93 -4.18 13.45
C GLU A 168 23.64 -4.69 12.05
N ASN A 169 22.36 -4.83 11.74
CA ASN A 169 21.87 -5.26 10.44
C ASN A 169 22.26 -4.21 9.40
N ASN A 170 23.36 -4.46 8.70
CA ASN A 170 23.77 -3.83 7.46
C ASN A 170 22.82 -4.21 6.31
N VAL A 171 21.51 -3.97 6.46
CA VAL A 171 20.52 -4.16 5.38
C VAL A 171 20.47 -2.90 4.51
N THR A 172 21.64 -2.50 4.01
CA THR A 172 21.76 -1.44 2.98
C THR A 172 22.44 -1.94 1.72
N LYS A 173 22.69 -3.24 1.56
CA LYS A 173 23.32 -3.75 0.33
C LYS A 173 22.95 -5.19 -0.04
N SER A 174 21.67 -5.44 -0.23
CA SER A 174 21.23 -6.52 -1.12
C SER A 174 19.88 -6.16 -1.72
N LEU A 175 19.92 -5.31 -2.75
CA LEU A 175 18.86 -5.27 -3.76
C LEU A 175 18.71 -6.71 -4.26
N SER A 176 17.63 -7.36 -3.86
CA SER A 176 17.49 -8.79 -4.08
C SER A 176 17.23 -9.00 -5.57
N LYS A 177 17.83 -10.03 -6.17
CA LYS A 177 17.67 -10.34 -7.60
C LYS A 177 16.20 -10.53 -8.03
N SER A 178 15.32 -10.72 -7.05
CA SER A 178 13.86 -10.73 -7.16
C SER A 178 13.27 -9.37 -7.54
N ASP A 179 13.75 -8.28 -6.93
CA ASP A 179 13.19 -6.92 -7.14
C ASP A 179 13.50 -6.41 -8.56
N GLU A 180 14.66 -6.78 -9.09
CA GLU A 180 15.06 -6.41 -10.45
C GLU A 180 14.34 -7.24 -11.52
N LEU A 181 14.07 -8.52 -11.24
CA LEU A 181 13.23 -9.36 -12.11
C LEU A 181 11.79 -8.84 -12.20
N GLU A 182 11.20 -8.44 -11.07
CA GLU A 182 9.85 -7.87 -11.06
C GLU A 182 9.77 -6.57 -11.87
N TYR A 183 10.81 -5.73 -11.79
CA TYR A 183 10.88 -4.50 -12.58
C TYR A 183 10.97 -4.78 -14.09
N GLN A 184 11.78 -5.76 -14.48
CA GLN A 184 11.90 -6.17 -15.89
C GLN A 184 10.60 -6.75 -16.43
N GLU A 185 9.91 -7.57 -15.64
CA GLU A 185 8.61 -8.17 -16.01
C GLU A 185 7.54 -7.09 -16.23
N ARG A 186 7.44 -6.10 -15.33
CA ARG A 186 6.52 -4.96 -15.52
C ARG A 186 6.86 -4.12 -16.76
N THR A 187 8.14 -3.93 -17.02
CA THR A 187 8.60 -3.15 -18.20
C THR A 187 8.25 -3.88 -19.50
N LEU A 188 8.40 -5.21 -19.53
CA LEU A 188 8.01 -6.05 -20.66
C LEU A 188 6.50 -6.02 -20.89
N ALA A 189 5.69 -6.18 -19.84
CA ALA A 189 4.23 -6.16 -19.93
C ALA A 189 3.68 -4.83 -20.50
N LEU A 190 4.34 -3.71 -20.20
CA LEU A 190 3.98 -2.41 -20.77
C LEU A 190 4.27 -2.35 -22.27
N LYS A 191 5.45 -2.83 -22.69
CA LYS A 191 5.81 -2.88 -24.12
C LYS A 191 4.91 -3.81 -24.92
N GLU A 192 4.49 -4.93 -24.34
CA GLU A 192 3.57 -5.87 -24.98
C GLU A 192 2.18 -5.24 -25.21
N ARG A 193 1.64 -4.53 -24.21
CA ARG A 193 0.41 -3.75 -24.37
C ARG A 193 0.51 -2.66 -25.44
N GLU A 194 1.65 -1.98 -25.51
CA GLU A 194 1.86 -0.94 -26.53
C GLU A 194 1.88 -1.55 -27.93
N LEU A 195 2.50 -2.72 -28.11
CA LEU A 195 2.48 -3.47 -29.37
C LEU A 195 1.08 -3.95 -29.74
N ASP A 196 0.29 -4.44 -28.79
CA ASP A 196 -1.10 -4.86 -29.04
C ASP A 196 -1.96 -3.69 -29.51
N PHE A 197 -1.81 -2.52 -28.87
CA PHE A 197 -2.50 -1.31 -29.29
C PHE A 197 -2.13 -0.88 -30.72
N LEU A 198 -0.85 -0.96 -31.08
CA LEU A 198 -0.39 -0.67 -32.44
C LEU A 198 -0.97 -1.65 -33.46
N ARG A 199 -0.99 -2.95 -33.14
CA ARG A 199 -1.56 -4.00 -34.01
C ARG A 199 -3.05 -3.79 -34.23
N GLU A 200 -3.79 -3.43 -33.19
CA GLU A 200 -5.22 -3.14 -33.29
C GLU A 200 -5.48 -1.90 -34.17
N ARG A 201 -4.65 -0.85 -34.05
CA ARG A 201 -4.73 0.32 -34.93
C ARG A 201 -4.43 -0.04 -36.38
N GLU A 202 -3.39 -0.82 -36.63
CA GLU A 202 -3.02 -1.25 -37.99
C GLU A 202 -4.14 -2.10 -38.62
N ALA A 203 -4.73 -3.03 -37.87
CA ALA A 203 -5.87 -3.81 -38.34
C ALA A 203 -7.08 -2.93 -38.70
N LYS A 204 -7.37 -1.91 -37.89
CA LYS A 204 -8.45 -0.95 -38.18
C LYS A 204 -8.19 -0.16 -39.47
N VAL A 205 -6.94 0.26 -39.71
CA VAL A 205 -6.54 0.94 -40.95
C VAL A 205 -6.76 0.02 -42.16
N ARG A 206 -6.29 -1.24 -42.09
CA ARG A 206 -6.47 -2.21 -43.19
C ARG A 206 -7.94 -2.49 -43.50
N ILE A 207 -8.79 -2.62 -42.48
CA ILE A 207 -10.24 -2.80 -42.65
C ILE A 207 -10.85 -1.60 -43.38
N MET A 208 -10.45 -0.39 -43.01
CA MET A 208 -10.93 0.84 -43.64
C MET A 208 -10.47 0.96 -45.10
N GLU A 209 -9.22 0.63 -45.40
CA GLU A 209 -8.71 0.61 -46.78
C GLU A 209 -9.48 -0.38 -47.67
N LEU A 210 -9.72 -1.59 -47.17
CA LEU A 210 -10.50 -2.59 -47.89
C LEU A 210 -11.94 -2.12 -48.16
N SER A 211 -12.58 -1.50 -47.17
CA SER A 211 -13.93 -0.93 -47.33
C SER A 211 -13.96 0.19 -48.37
N ASN A 212 -12.94 1.03 -48.44
CA ASN A 212 -12.85 2.07 -49.47
C ASN A 212 -12.65 1.47 -50.87
N ILE A 213 -11.79 0.46 -51.01
CA ILE A 213 -11.58 -0.24 -52.30
C ILE A 213 -12.86 -0.93 -52.79
N GLU A 214 -13.67 -1.47 -51.87
CA GLU A 214 -14.96 -2.07 -52.19
C GLU A 214 -15.97 -1.03 -52.67
N LYS A 215 -16.07 0.11 -51.98
CA LYS A 215 -16.92 1.24 -52.41
C LYS A 215 -16.50 1.81 -53.77
N GLU A 216 -15.20 1.90 -54.04
CA GLU A 216 -14.72 2.35 -55.36
C GLU A 216 -15.05 1.36 -56.48
N ARG A 217 -15.12 0.06 -56.17
CA ARG A 217 -15.58 -0.96 -57.13
C ARG A 217 -17.09 -0.97 -57.35
N GLU A 218 -17.89 -0.56 -56.36
CA GLU A 218 -19.34 -0.39 -56.52
C GLU A 218 -19.72 0.88 -57.29
N LEU A 219 -18.83 1.87 -57.33
CA LEU A 219 -19.03 3.16 -58.00
C LEU A 219 -18.47 3.22 -59.45
N SER A 220 -17.84 2.15 -59.92
CA SER A 220 -17.21 2.01 -61.25
C SER A 220 -17.99 1.02 -62.10
#